data_AF-A0A2V7YT06-F1
#
_entry.id   AF-A0A2V7YT06-F1
#
_cell.length_a   1.000
_cell.length_b   1.000
_cell.length_c   1.000
_cell.angle_alpha   90.00
_cell.angle_beta   90.00
_cell.angle_gamma   90.00
#
_symmetry.space_group_name_H-M   'P 1'
#
loop_
_entity.id
_entity.type
_entity.pdbx_description
1 polymer ?
#
loop_
_entity_poly.entity_id
_entity_poly.type
_entity_poly.pdbx_seq_one_letter_code
_entity_poly.pdbx_strand_id
1 'polypeptide(L)'
;MAGPIRDFIQKHYRHFNASALRAAADDYIRHLDRGGKMLVTVAGAMSTAEIGMSLAEMIRRDKIHAISCTGANLEEDIFNLVAHDHYEQVPHYRQLGPEDEKALLDRHMNRVTDTCIPEGEAMRRIESAVLRHWMDK
;
A
#
# COMPACT_ATOMS: atom_id res chain seq x y z
N MET A 1 -19.47 19.78 10.48
CA MET A 1 -18.19 20.55 10.48
C MET A 1 -17.19 19.78 9.63
N ALA A 2 -16.34 20.48 8.88
CA ALA A 2 -15.17 19.85 8.25
C ALA A 2 -14.29 19.21 9.35
N GLY A 3 -13.61 18.11 9.04
CA GLY A 3 -12.75 17.42 10.02
C GLY A 3 -11.46 18.20 10.30
N PRO A 4 -10.82 18.01 11.47
CA PRO A 4 -9.67 18.82 11.91
C PRO A 4 -8.49 18.80 10.92
N ILE A 5 -8.28 17.69 10.21
CA ILE A 5 -7.24 17.58 9.17
C ILE A 5 -7.54 18.47 7.96
N ARG A 6 -8.82 18.57 7.54
CA ARG A 6 -9.22 19.43 6.43
C ARG A 6 -8.98 20.90 6.77
N ASP A 7 -9.36 21.32 7.97
CA ASP A 7 -9.17 22.69 8.42
C ASP A 7 -7.68 23.05 8.53
N PHE A 8 -6.85 22.10 9.00
CA PHE A 8 -5.40 22.25 9.01
C PHE A 8 -4.83 22.46 7.60
N ILE A 9 -5.17 21.59 6.65
CA ILE A 9 -4.70 21.70 5.25
C ILE A 9 -5.16 23.03 4.66
N GLN A 10 -6.42 23.41 4.83
CA GLN A 10 -6.95 24.67 4.29
C GLN A 10 -6.23 25.90 4.85
N LYS A 11 -5.89 25.88 6.14
CA LYS A 11 -5.19 26.98 6.81
C LYS A 11 -3.73 27.07 6.40
N HIS A 12 -3.01 25.95 6.35
CA HIS A 12 -1.54 25.91 6.28
C HIS A 12 -0.99 25.64 4.87
N TYR A 13 -1.69 24.89 4.02
CA TYR A 13 -1.13 24.39 2.75
C TYR A 13 -1.45 25.35 1.60
N ARG A 14 -0.82 26.52 1.60
CA ARG A 14 -1.15 27.65 0.69
C ARG A 14 -0.27 27.79 -0.54
N HIS A 15 0.93 27.21 -0.54
CA HIS A 15 1.92 27.41 -1.61
C HIS A 15 2.66 26.11 -1.97
N PHE A 16 3.28 26.09 -3.16
CA PHE A 16 4.10 24.98 -3.68
C PHE A 16 3.37 23.63 -3.65
N ASN A 17 4.11 22.55 -3.35
CA ASN A 17 3.57 21.19 -3.29
C ASN A 17 2.46 21.04 -2.25
N ALA A 18 2.47 21.86 -1.18
CA ALA A 18 1.40 21.86 -0.19
C ALA A 18 0.08 22.35 -0.81
N SER A 19 0.10 23.45 -1.57
CA SER A 19 -1.12 23.89 -2.29
C SER A 19 -1.60 22.90 -3.34
N ALA A 20 -0.69 22.17 -3.99
CA ALA A 20 -1.06 21.15 -4.97
C ALA A 20 -1.87 20.01 -4.33
N LEU A 21 -1.50 19.57 -3.11
CA LEU A 21 -2.29 18.58 -2.36
C LEU A 21 -3.72 19.06 -2.11
N ARG A 22 -3.87 20.30 -1.65
CA ARG A 22 -5.20 20.89 -1.43
C ARG A 22 -6.01 20.95 -2.71
N ALA A 23 -5.40 21.46 -3.80
CA ALA A 23 -6.07 21.57 -5.09
C ALA A 23 -6.54 20.20 -5.59
N ALA A 24 -5.68 19.18 -5.53
CA ALA A 24 -6.01 17.81 -5.93
C ALA A 24 -7.18 17.23 -5.11
N ALA A 25 -7.21 17.45 -3.80
CA ALA A 25 -8.31 17.01 -2.95
C ALA A 25 -9.64 17.70 -3.32
N ASP A 26 -9.61 19.02 -3.50
CA ASP A 26 -10.79 19.80 -3.89
C ASP A 26 -11.28 19.42 -5.31
N ASP A 27 -10.37 19.16 -6.25
CA ASP A 27 -10.68 18.69 -7.61
C ASP A 27 -11.31 17.30 -7.61
N TYR A 28 -10.79 16.37 -6.81
CA TYR A 28 -11.36 15.03 -6.69
C TYR A 28 -12.79 15.08 -6.12
N ILE A 29 -13.03 15.89 -5.08
CA ILE A 29 -14.39 16.10 -4.56
C ILE A 29 -15.32 16.62 -5.66
N ARG A 30 -14.91 17.67 -6.39
CA ARG A 30 -15.71 18.20 -7.52
C ARG A 30 -15.97 17.17 -8.61
N HIS A 31 -14.99 16.33 -8.93
CA HIS A 31 -15.13 15.26 -9.92
C HIS A 31 -16.23 14.27 -9.52
N LEU A 32 -16.22 13.83 -8.25
CA LEU A 32 -17.23 12.94 -7.70
C LEU A 32 -18.62 13.60 -7.61
N ASP A 33 -18.70 14.84 -7.13
CA ASP A 33 -19.96 15.58 -7.02
C ASP A 33 -20.65 15.77 -8.37
N ARG A 34 -19.89 15.78 -9.47
CA ARG A 34 -20.39 15.85 -10.85
C ARG A 34 -20.79 14.47 -11.42
N GLY A 35 -20.76 13.41 -10.61
CA GLY A 35 -21.03 12.04 -11.03
C GLY A 35 -19.86 11.37 -11.76
N GLY A 36 -18.67 11.95 -11.69
CA GLY A 36 -17.45 11.41 -12.31
C GLY A 36 -17.01 10.10 -11.65
N LYS A 37 -16.42 9.21 -12.45
CA LYS A 37 -15.84 7.94 -12.00
C LYS A 37 -14.32 8.06 -11.94
N MET A 38 -13.70 7.46 -10.91
CA MET A 38 -12.28 7.61 -10.62
C MET A 38 -11.54 6.30 -10.87
N LEU A 39 -10.51 6.38 -11.71
CA LEU A 39 -9.49 5.36 -11.87
C LEU A 39 -8.23 5.81 -11.13
N VAL A 40 -7.68 4.95 -10.28
CA VAL A 40 -6.42 5.20 -9.56
C VAL A 40 -5.32 4.29 -10.10
N THR A 41 -4.16 4.86 -10.43
CA THR A 41 -2.96 4.09 -10.79
C THR A 41 -2.06 3.96 -9.57
N VAL A 42 -1.63 2.74 -9.24
CA VAL A 42 -0.84 2.46 -8.02
C VAL A 42 0.50 1.84 -8.38
N ALA A 43 1.58 2.36 -7.81
CA ALA A 43 2.93 1.83 -7.98
C ALA A 43 3.15 0.54 -7.16
N GLY A 44 4.18 -0.24 -7.50
CA GLY A 44 4.34 -1.63 -7.00
C GLY A 44 4.37 -1.79 -5.48
N ALA A 45 5.20 -1.01 -4.77
CA ALA A 45 5.43 -1.19 -3.32
C ALA A 45 4.36 -0.54 -2.42
N MET A 46 3.25 -0.07 -2.98
CA MET A 46 2.27 0.72 -2.21
C MET A 46 1.39 -0.15 -1.31
N SER A 47 1.17 -1.42 -1.66
CA SER A 47 0.57 -2.44 -0.78
C SER A 47 1.40 -2.65 0.49
N THR A 48 2.72 -2.79 0.36
CA THR A 48 3.63 -2.84 1.51
C THR A 48 3.58 -1.54 2.33
N ALA A 49 3.41 -0.39 1.68
CA ALA A 49 3.18 0.89 2.34
C ALA A 49 1.74 1.07 2.90
N GLU A 50 0.94 0.00 2.90
CA GLU A 50 -0.40 -0.08 3.49
C GLU A 50 -1.42 0.91 2.90
N ILE A 51 -1.25 1.31 1.63
CA ILE A 51 -2.21 2.19 0.95
C ILE A 51 -3.61 1.58 0.91
N GLY A 52 -3.70 0.25 0.98
CA GLY A 52 -4.94 -0.54 1.02
C GLY A 52 -5.89 -0.07 2.12
N MET A 53 -5.40 0.38 3.29
CA MET A 53 -6.26 0.89 4.37
C MET A 53 -7.09 2.10 3.92
N SER A 54 -6.47 3.02 3.17
CA SER A 54 -7.15 4.21 2.64
C SER A 54 -8.00 3.88 1.42
N LEU A 55 -7.48 3.07 0.50
CA LEU A 55 -8.20 2.70 -0.72
C LEU A 55 -9.45 1.87 -0.42
N ALA A 56 -9.37 0.93 0.53
CA ALA A 56 -10.50 0.08 0.89
C ALA A 56 -11.71 0.89 1.38
N GLU A 57 -11.50 1.90 2.22
CA GLU A 57 -12.58 2.81 2.64
C GLU A 57 -13.12 3.64 1.46
N MET A 58 -12.23 4.14 0.60
CA MET A 58 -12.62 4.91 -0.58
C MET A 58 -13.44 4.07 -1.58
N ILE A 59 -13.11 2.78 -1.75
CA ILE A 59 -13.88 1.84 -2.56
C ILE A 59 -15.25 1.58 -1.91
N ARG A 60 -15.31 1.26 -0.61
CA ARG A 60 -16.58 1.02 0.11
C ARG A 60 -17.54 2.22 0.08
N ARG A 61 -16.99 3.43 -0.06
CA ARG A 61 -17.74 4.69 -0.16
C ARG A 61 -18.11 5.09 -1.60
N ASP A 62 -17.89 4.23 -2.60
CA ASP A 62 -18.08 4.50 -4.03
C ASP A 62 -17.32 5.74 -4.53
N LYS A 63 -16.09 5.95 -4.03
CA LYS A 63 -15.22 7.06 -4.45
C LYS A 63 -14.16 6.62 -5.45
N ILE A 64 -13.69 5.38 -5.36
CA ILE A 64 -12.78 4.76 -6.32
C ILE A 64 -13.54 3.67 -7.07
N HIS A 65 -13.42 3.68 -8.41
CA HIS A 65 -14.23 2.85 -9.30
C HIS A 65 -13.39 1.87 -10.11
N ALA A 66 -12.12 2.19 -10.33
CA ALA A 66 -11.15 1.30 -10.95
C ALA A 66 -9.76 1.52 -10.36
N ILE A 67 -8.97 0.46 -10.30
CA ILE A 67 -7.56 0.51 -9.92
C ILE A 67 -6.74 -0.16 -11.01
N SER A 68 -5.69 0.52 -11.47
CA SER A 68 -4.65 -0.05 -12.31
C SER A 68 -3.38 -0.18 -11.49
N CYS A 69 -2.92 -1.41 -11.27
CA CYS A 69 -1.76 -1.69 -10.41
C CYS A 69 -0.96 -2.87 -10.97
N THR A 70 0.24 -3.08 -10.43
CA THR A 70 1.05 -4.26 -10.70
C THR A 70 0.54 -5.46 -9.90
N GLY A 71 0.94 -6.68 -10.29
CA GLY A 71 0.63 -7.91 -9.54
C GLY A 71 1.05 -7.85 -8.07
N ALA A 72 2.17 -7.20 -7.76
CA ALA A 72 2.68 -6.97 -6.40
C ALA A 72 1.61 -6.39 -5.45
N ASN A 73 0.80 -5.43 -5.92
CA ASN A 73 -0.23 -4.83 -5.06
C ASN A 73 -1.38 -5.80 -4.73
N LEU A 74 -1.61 -6.82 -5.56
CA LEU A 74 -2.65 -7.81 -5.34
C LEU A 74 -2.14 -8.95 -4.44
N GLU A 75 -0.89 -9.36 -4.58
CA GLU A 75 -0.31 -10.44 -3.79
C GLU A 75 0.14 -9.98 -2.40
N GLU A 76 0.82 -8.83 -2.30
CA GLU A 76 1.39 -8.36 -1.02
C GLU A 76 0.33 -7.88 -0.03
N ASP A 77 -0.82 -7.38 -0.50
CA ASP A 77 -1.94 -7.04 0.39
C ASP A 77 -2.51 -8.30 1.06
N ILE A 78 -2.50 -9.45 0.35
CA ILE A 78 -2.86 -10.75 0.90
C ILE A 78 -1.74 -11.27 1.83
N PHE A 79 -0.47 -11.03 1.51
CA PHE A 79 0.67 -11.35 2.40
C PHE A 79 0.54 -10.62 3.73
N ASN A 80 0.23 -9.32 3.70
CA ASN A 80 0.00 -8.52 4.89
C ASN A 80 -1.17 -9.13 5.70
N LEU A 81 -2.29 -9.44 5.07
CA LEU A 81 -3.44 -10.06 5.76
C LEU A 81 -3.10 -11.33 6.55
N VAL A 82 -2.21 -12.19 6.05
CA VAL A 82 -1.90 -13.48 6.70
C VAL A 82 -0.69 -13.46 7.64
N ALA A 83 0.21 -12.49 7.46
CA ALA A 83 1.53 -12.50 8.11
C ALA A 83 1.95 -11.14 8.69
N HIS A 84 1.06 -10.14 8.77
CA HIS A 84 1.37 -8.78 9.25
C HIS A 84 2.19 -8.78 10.54
N ASP A 85 1.79 -9.57 11.54
CA ASP A 85 2.45 -9.63 12.85
C ASP A 85 3.89 -10.18 12.82
N HIS A 86 4.31 -10.74 11.69
CA HIS A 86 5.65 -11.28 11.47
C HIS A 86 6.53 -10.37 10.61
N TYR A 87 6.04 -9.19 10.20
CA TYR A 87 6.82 -8.24 9.43
C TYR A 87 7.89 -7.58 10.31
N GLU A 88 9.05 -7.31 9.74
CA GLU A 88 10.16 -6.64 10.43
C GLU A 88 10.48 -5.31 9.78
N GLN A 89 10.62 -4.26 10.57
CA GLN A 89 11.15 -2.99 10.09
C GLN A 89 12.69 -2.99 10.13
N VAL A 90 13.29 -2.36 9.12
CA VAL A 90 14.74 -2.19 8.98
C VAL A 90 15.06 -0.67 8.95
N PRO A 91 15.23 -0.03 10.13
CA PRO A 91 15.35 1.44 10.22
C PRO A 91 16.51 2.04 9.43
N HIS A 92 17.59 1.28 9.22
CA HIS A 92 18.80 1.71 8.52
C HIS A 92 18.95 1.07 7.13
N TYR A 93 17.86 0.67 6.49
CA TYR A 93 17.87 -0.09 5.22
C TYR A 93 18.72 0.51 4.08
N ARG A 94 18.97 1.82 4.10
CA ARG A 94 19.81 2.51 3.10
C ARG A 94 21.32 2.31 3.32
N GLN A 95 21.72 1.75 4.45
CA GLN A 95 23.11 1.63 4.90
C GLN A 95 23.51 0.18 5.19
N LEU A 96 22.68 -0.81 4.79
CA LEU A 96 22.99 -2.22 4.98
C LEU A 96 24.28 -2.60 4.26
N GLY A 97 25.16 -3.30 4.96
CA GLY A 97 26.31 -3.95 4.36
C GLY A 97 25.94 -5.30 3.74
N PRO A 98 26.86 -5.92 2.97
CA PRO A 98 26.63 -7.25 2.41
C PRO A 98 26.29 -8.32 3.45
N GLU A 99 26.88 -8.24 4.65
CA GLU A 99 26.61 -9.19 5.73
C GLU A 99 25.22 -9.01 6.35
N ASP A 100 24.70 -7.78 6.39
CA ASP A 100 23.34 -7.53 6.89
C ASP A 100 22.29 -8.06 5.90
N GLU A 101 22.51 -7.85 4.60
CA GLU A 101 21.66 -8.42 3.55
C GLU A 101 21.70 -9.95 3.57
N LYS A 102 22.88 -10.53 3.82
CA LYS A 102 23.03 -11.97 3.99
C LYS A 102 22.29 -12.48 5.22
N ALA A 103 22.34 -11.76 6.35
CA ALA A 103 21.60 -12.13 7.54
C ALA A 103 20.08 -12.13 7.31
N LEU A 104 19.56 -11.19 6.50
CA LEU A 104 18.16 -11.20 6.08
C LEU A 104 17.85 -12.40 5.18
N LEU A 105 18.71 -12.70 4.21
CA LEU A 105 18.58 -13.87 3.34
C LEU A 105 18.57 -15.19 4.12
N ASP A 106 19.52 -15.38 5.04
CA ASP A 106 19.65 -16.59 5.86
C ASP A 106 18.42 -16.80 6.77
N ARG A 107 17.66 -15.73 7.04
CA ARG A 107 16.41 -15.74 7.80
C ARG A 107 15.16 -15.78 6.90
N HIS A 108 15.33 -15.82 5.57
CA HIS A 108 14.24 -15.76 4.58
C HIS A 108 13.36 -14.51 4.71
N MET A 109 13.98 -13.37 4.98
CA MET A 109 13.32 -12.07 5.12
C MET A 109 13.40 -11.28 3.81
N ASN A 110 12.35 -11.36 2.99
CA ASN A 110 12.27 -10.63 1.71
C ASN A 110 12.03 -9.14 1.97
N ARG A 111 12.92 -8.27 1.50
CA ARG A 111 12.88 -6.84 1.84
C ARG A 111 12.29 -5.98 0.72
N VAL A 112 11.35 -5.13 1.08
CA VAL A 112 10.85 -4.00 0.31
C VAL A 112 11.20 -2.73 1.08
N THR A 113 12.20 -1.98 0.60
CA THR A 113 12.76 -0.81 1.28
C THR A 113 13.15 -1.10 2.74
N ASP A 114 12.39 -0.57 3.69
CA ASP A 114 12.52 -0.65 5.14
C ASP A 114 11.63 -1.71 5.78
N THR A 115 10.90 -2.50 5.00
CA THR A 115 9.99 -3.51 5.49
C THR A 115 10.41 -4.89 4.98
N CYS A 116 10.50 -5.86 5.88
CA CYS A 116 10.82 -7.24 5.58
C CYS A 116 9.59 -8.13 5.77
N ILE A 117 9.35 -8.98 4.77
CA ILE A 117 8.23 -9.92 4.69
C ILE A 117 8.82 -11.34 4.84
N PRO A 118 8.40 -12.10 5.86
CA PRO A 118 8.88 -13.47 6.06
C PRO A 118 8.33 -14.42 5.01
N GLU A 119 9.20 -15.07 4.23
CA GLU A 119 8.80 -15.94 3.11
C GLU A 119 7.85 -17.07 3.56
N GLY A 120 8.16 -17.71 4.68
CA GLY A 120 7.41 -18.86 5.19
C GLY A 120 5.98 -18.52 5.61
N GLU A 121 5.83 -17.46 6.42
CA GLU A 121 4.54 -17.05 6.98
C GLU A 121 3.63 -16.38 5.95
N ALA A 122 4.21 -15.72 4.94
CA ALA A 122 3.47 -15.05 3.88
C ALA A 122 3.38 -15.88 2.59
N MET A 123 4.47 -15.92 1.83
CA MET A 123 4.50 -16.42 0.46
C MET A 123 4.22 -17.92 0.40
N ARG A 124 4.93 -18.74 1.18
CA ARG A 124 4.76 -20.20 1.19
C ARG A 124 3.40 -20.63 1.72
N ARG A 125 2.88 -19.91 2.71
CA ARG A 125 1.56 -20.14 3.27
C ARG A 125 0.45 -19.93 2.23
N ILE A 126 0.51 -18.83 1.48
CA ILE A 126 -0.47 -18.51 0.44
C ILE A 126 -0.28 -19.40 -0.79
N GLU A 127 0.96 -19.64 -1.22
CA GLU A 127 1.30 -20.57 -2.29
C GLU A 127 0.65 -21.94 -2.05
N SER A 128 0.79 -22.49 -0.84
CA SER A 128 0.20 -23.79 -0.48
C SER A 128 -1.33 -23.81 -0.55
N ALA A 129 -2.00 -22.68 -0.28
CA ALA A 129 -3.45 -22.58 -0.41
C ALA A 129 -3.88 -22.45 -1.88
N VAL A 130 -3.22 -21.56 -2.63
CA VAL A 130 -3.54 -21.27 -4.03
C VAL A 130 -3.23 -22.46 -4.93
N LEU A 131 -2.07 -23.11 -4.74
CA LEU A 131 -1.61 -24.23 -5.54
C LEU A 131 -2.59 -25.41 -5.49
N ARG A 132 -3.16 -25.72 -4.31
CA ARG A 132 -4.21 -26.76 -4.18
C ARG A 132 -5.38 -26.49 -5.11
N HIS A 133 -5.91 -25.27 -5.10
CA HIS A 133 -7.03 -24.90 -5.97
C HIS A 133 -6.68 -24.86 -7.46
N TRP A 134 -5.41 -24.64 -7.81
CA TRP A 134 -4.96 -24.65 -9.20
C TRP A 134 -4.73 -26.06 -9.72
N MET A 135 -4.28 -26.99 -8.88
CA MET A 135 -4.02 -28.39 -9.25
C MET A 135 -5.28 -29.27 -9.20
N ASP A 136 -6.29 -28.88 -8.43
CA ASP A 136 -7.58 -29.59 -8.35
C ASP A 136 -8.46 -29.37 -9.60
N LYS A 137 -7.98 -28.62 -10.60
CA LYS A 137 -8.63 -28.40 -11.90
C LYS A 137 -7.98 -29.22 -13.01
#